data_AF-A0A831XEM7-F1
#
_entry.id   AF-A0A831XEM7-F1
#
_cell.length_a   1.000
_cell.length_b   1.000
_cell.length_c   1.000
_cell.angle_alpha   90.00
_cell.angle_beta   90.00
_cell.angle_gamma   90.00
#
_symmetry.space_group_name_H-M   'P 1'
#
loop_
_entity.id
_entity.type
_entity.pdbx_description
1 polymer ?
#
loop_
_entity_poly.entity_id
_entity_poly.type
_entity_poly.pdbx_seq_one_letter_code
_entity_poly.pdbx_strand_id
1 'polypeptide(L)'
;MAKCRRSSLMLAGLVLGTAHVAAAQSATQTVTFEVQAINKIAVSGNPGPLVISTATAGQQPTPATDASTTYDITTNEANKSIQVALDLAMPAGLTLKIQLAAPTGATSAGAVTLSTIPQNAVTGISNVAQSGLTITYTLTASVTVPPTAQQTRTVTFTII
;
A
#
# COMPACT_ATOMS: atom_id res chain seq x y z
N MET A 1 -106.22 -19.53 -39.79
CA MET A 1 -106.61 -18.14 -39.43
C MET A 1 -106.61 -18.10 -37.90
N ALA A 2 -105.86 -17.27 -37.16
CA ALA A 2 -105.24 -15.96 -37.39
C ALA A 2 -103.81 -15.94 -36.80
N LYS A 3 -102.79 -15.51 -37.56
CA LYS A 3 -102.02 -14.25 -37.43
C LYS A 3 -101.63 -13.88 -35.98
N CYS A 4 -100.33 -13.85 -35.67
CA CYS A 4 -99.57 -12.60 -35.71
C CYS A 4 -98.05 -12.84 -35.51
N ARG A 5 -97.28 -12.14 -36.34
CA ARG A 5 -95.83 -12.15 -36.53
C ARG A 5 -95.24 -10.93 -35.80
N ARG A 6 -93.99 -11.02 -35.33
CA ARG A 6 -93.01 -9.97 -34.90
C ARG A 6 -92.35 -10.43 -33.60
N SER A 7 -91.08 -10.24 -33.30
CA SER A 7 -89.98 -9.53 -33.94
C SER A 7 -88.74 -9.80 -33.07
N SER A 8 -87.57 -9.88 -33.70
CA SER A 8 -86.25 -9.55 -33.13
C SER A 8 -85.74 -10.45 -31.98
N LEU A 9 -84.47 -10.78 -31.82
CA LEU A 9 -83.26 -10.01 -32.11
C LEU A 9 -82.09 -11.01 -32.17
N MET A 10 -81.20 -10.86 -33.16
CA MET A 10 -79.89 -11.50 -33.14
C MET A 10 -79.11 -11.05 -31.90
N LEU A 11 -78.40 -11.97 -31.24
CA LEU A 11 -77.26 -11.60 -30.41
C LEU A 11 -76.06 -12.45 -30.84
N ALA A 12 -75.19 -11.83 -31.63
CA ALA A 12 -73.89 -12.36 -32.00
C ALA A 12 -73.03 -12.49 -30.74
N GLY A 13 -72.59 -13.71 -30.44
CA GLY A 13 -71.63 -13.96 -29.36
C GLY A 13 -70.28 -13.34 -29.70
N LEU A 14 -69.94 -12.24 -29.02
CA LEU A 14 -68.62 -11.62 -29.06
C LEU A 14 -67.60 -12.59 -28.46
N VAL A 15 -66.69 -13.11 -29.29
CA VAL A 15 -65.49 -13.81 -28.82
C VAL A 15 -64.57 -12.76 -28.21
N LEU A 16 -64.59 -12.62 -26.88
CA LEU A 16 -63.58 -11.86 -26.15
C LEU A 16 -62.26 -12.63 -26.23
N GLY A 17 -61.39 -12.25 -27.18
CA GLY A 17 -59.99 -12.63 -27.14
C GLY A 17 -59.37 -12.09 -25.84
N THR A 18 -59.00 -12.99 -24.93
CA THR A 18 -58.26 -12.62 -23.73
C THR A 18 -56.90 -12.07 -24.14
N ALA A 19 -56.72 -10.76 -24.11
CA ALA A 19 -55.41 -10.14 -24.17
C ALA A 19 -54.62 -10.63 -22.94
N HIS A 20 -53.70 -11.56 -23.14
CA HIS A 20 -52.73 -11.93 -22.11
C HIS A 20 -51.80 -10.74 -21.92
N VAL A 21 -52.12 -9.88 -20.95
CA VAL A 21 -51.18 -8.88 -20.46
C VAL A 21 -50.06 -9.67 -19.78
N ALA A 22 -48.92 -9.82 -20.45
CA ALA A 22 -47.74 -10.41 -19.82
C ALA A 22 -47.35 -9.51 -18.63
N ALA A 23 -47.60 -9.99 -17.41
CA ALA A 23 -47.15 -9.29 -16.21
C ALA A 23 -45.62 -9.30 -16.20
N ALA A 24 -44.99 -8.15 -15.96
CA ALA A 24 -43.55 -8.09 -15.81
C ALA A 24 -43.12 -9.02 -14.66
N GLN A 25 -42.15 -9.91 -14.92
CA GLN A 25 -41.58 -10.80 -13.92
C GLN A 25 -40.17 -10.36 -13.57
N SER A 26 -39.88 -10.29 -12.28
CA SER A 26 -38.55 -10.02 -11.76
C SER A 26 -38.18 -11.05 -10.69
N ALA A 27 -36.88 -11.28 -10.55
CA ALA A 27 -36.28 -12.09 -9.50
C ALA A 27 -35.09 -11.31 -8.93
N THR A 28 -34.83 -11.49 -7.63
CA THR A 28 -33.70 -10.86 -6.93
C THR A 28 -32.79 -11.92 -6.34
N GLN A 29 -31.51 -11.59 -6.26
CA GLN A 29 -30.49 -12.41 -5.60
C GLN A 29 -29.66 -11.50 -4.71
N THR A 30 -29.31 -12.00 -3.52
CA THR A 30 -28.42 -11.33 -2.60
C THR A 30 -27.00 -11.82 -2.80
N VAL A 31 -26.07 -10.89 -3.01
CA VAL A 31 -24.62 -11.15 -3.05
C VAL A 31 -23.99 -10.50 -1.82
N THR A 32 -23.20 -11.27 -1.07
CA THR A 32 -22.46 -10.80 0.11
C THR A 32 -20.98 -10.65 -0.24
N PHE A 33 -20.38 -9.54 0.20
CA PHE A 33 -18.96 -9.23 -0.01
C PHE A 33 -18.34 -8.63 1.25
N GLU A 34 -17.02 -8.73 1.38
CA GLU A 34 -16.22 -8.16 2.47
C GLU A 34 -14.88 -7.66 1.92
N VAL A 35 -14.40 -6.54 2.45
CA VAL A 35 -13.02 -6.06 2.25
C VAL A 35 -12.39 -5.88 3.62
N GLN A 36 -11.35 -6.66 3.91
CA GLN A 36 -10.59 -6.57 5.15
C GLN A 36 -9.49 -5.51 5.09
N ALA A 37 -8.85 -5.23 6.23
CA ALA A 37 -7.69 -4.36 6.29
C ALA A 37 -6.53 -4.94 5.46
N ILE A 38 -5.91 -4.08 4.67
CA ILE A 38 -4.74 -4.39 3.84
C ILE A 38 -3.62 -3.47 4.33
N ASN A 39 -2.50 -4.05 4.73
CA ASN A 39 -1.23 -3.35 4.96
C ASN A 39 -0.12 -4.20 4.37
N LYS A 40 0.45 -3.76 3.25
CA LYS A 40 1.52 -4.47 2.57
C LYS A 40 2.67 -3.52 2.29
N ILE A 41 3.87 -3.99 2.58
CA ILE A 41 5.13 -3.35 2.21
C ILE A 41 6.04 -4.42 1.59
N ALA A 42 6.74 -4.05 0.53
CA ALA A 42 7.76 -4.89 -0.11
C ALA A 42 8.96 -4.02 -0.48
N VAL A 43 10.17 -4.55 -0.33
CA VAL A 43 11.41 -3.89 -0.74
C VAL A 43 11.95 -4.54 -2.02
N SER A 44 12.62 -3.76 -2.87
CA SER A 44 13.12 -4.23 -4.17
C SER A 44 14.33 -5.17 -4.07
N GLY A 45 14.95 -5.27 -2.89
CA GLY A 45 16.14 -6.05 -2.63
C GLY A 45 17.00 -5.43 -1.52
N ASN A 46 18.28 -5.78 -1.49
CA ASN A 46 19.26 -5.23 -0.56
C ASN A 46 20.16 -4.21 -1.29
N PRO A 47 20.59 -3.12 -0.63
CA PRO A 47 21.56 -2.20 -1.21
C PRO A 47 22.93 -2.88 -1.40
N GLY A 48 23.78 -2.29 -2.23
CA GLY A 48 25.18 -2.70 -2.32
C GLY A 48 25.94 -2.45 -1.00
N PRO A 49 27.16 -3.00 -0.85
CA PRO A 49 27.99 -2.70 0.31
C PRO A 49 28.30 -1.21 0.43
N LEU A 50 27.97 -0.60 1.58
CA LEU A 50 28.39 0.77 1.89
C LEU A 50 29.85 0.74 2.39
N VAL A 51 30.78 1.18 1.54
CA VAL A 51 32.22 1.17 1.84
C VAL A 51 32.74 2.60 2.04
N ILE A 52 33.26 2.86 3.23
CA ILE A 52 33.98 4.11 3.54
C ILE A 52 35.47 3.86 3.30
N SER A 53 36.03 4.49 2.26
CA SER A 53 37.43 4.29 1.85
C SER A 53 38.21 5.59 1.65
N THR A 54 37.58 6.75 1.87
CA THR A 54 38.19 8.07 1.66
C THR A 54 37.95 8.96 2.87
N ALA A 55 38.83 9.94 3.04
CA ALA A 55 38.71 11.01 4.01
C ALA A 55 39.45 12.24 3.49
N THR A 56 38.94 13.43 3.82
CA THR A 56 39.71 14.67 3.66
C THR A 56 40.61 14.82 4.88
N ALA A 57 41.90 15.10 4.69
CA ALA A 57 42.85 15.28 5.79
C ALA A 57 42.33 16.31 6.82
N GLY A 58 42.39 15.97 8.11
CA GLY A 58 41.84 16.78 9.20
C GLY A 58 40.35 16.57 9.49
N GLN A 59 39.61 15.82 8.66
CA GLN A 59 38.18 15.58 8.80
C GLN A 59 37.85 14.13 9.16
N GLN A 60 36.57 13.87 9.46
CA GLN A 60 36.03 12.51 9.57
C GLN A 60 36.06 11.80 8.20
N PRO A 61 36.04 10.45 8.19
CA PRO A 61 35.87 9.69 6.96
C PRO A 61 34.65 10.15 6.14
N THR A 62 34.80 10.14 4.82
CA THR A 62 33.72 10.53 3.90
C THR A 62 32.59 9.51 3.98
N PRO A 63 31.33 9.92 4.23
CA PRO A 63 30.20 9.00 4.28
C PRO A 63 30.00 8.22 2.97
N ALA A 64 29.56 6.99 3.10
CA ALA A 64 29.09 6.18 1.98
C ALA A 64 27.57 6.26 1.87
N THR A 65 27.04 6.39 0.65
CA THR A 65 25.59 6.53 0.40
C THR A 65 25.15 5.57 -0.70
N ASP A 66 23.98 4.97 -0.53
CA ASP A 66 23.31 4.12 -1.53
C ASP A 66 21.84 4.53 -1.64
N ALA A 67 21.32 4.65 -2.87
CA ALA A 67 19.91 4.94 -3.17
C ALA A 67 19.36 4.02 -4.28
N SER A 68 19.92 2.82 -4.41
CA SER A 68 19.62 1.87 -5.48
C SER A 68 18.34 1.06 -5.23
N THR A 69 17.89 0.99 -3.97
CA THR A 69 16.71 0.22 -3.56
C THR A 69 15.44 1.07 -3.46
N THR A 70 14.29 0.44 -3.64
CA THR A 70 12.97 1.05 -3.47
C THR A 70 12.07 0.20 -2.59
N TYR A 71 10.94 0.75 -2.16
CA TYR A 71 9.85 0.00 -1.57
C TYR A 71 8.51 0.34 -2.24
N ASP A 72 7.59 -0.61 -2.11
CA ASP A 72 6.19 -0.49 -2.51
C ASP A 72 5.31 -0.59 -1.27
N ILE A 73 4.20 0.14 -1.25
CA ILE A 73 3.24 0.13 -0.15
C ILE A 73 1.81 0.09 -0.66
N THR A 74 0.97 -0.69 0.01
CA THR A 74 -0.48 -0.68 -0.17
C THR A 74 -1.17 -0.70 1.20
N THR A 75 -2.05 0.27 1.44
CA THR A 75 -2.96 0.24 2.58
C THR A 75 -4.34 0.81 2.25
N ASN A 76 -5.38 0.19 2.79
CA ASN A 76 -6.75 0.73 2.79
C ASN A 76 -7.18 1.32 4.14
N GLU A 77 -6.24 1.46 5.08
CA GLU A 77 -6.43 2.16 6.34
C GLU A 77 -5.92 3.61 6.28
N ALA A 78 -6.13 4.36 7.37
CA ALA A 78 -5.71 5.75 7.51
C ALA A 78 -4.72 5.92 8.67
N ASN A 79 -3.94 7.00 8.62
CA ASN A 79 -2.99 7.44 9.66
C ASN A 79 -1.93 6.39 10.05
N LYS A 80 -1.50 5.57 9.09
CA LYS A 80 -0.44 4.59 9.29
C LYS A 80 0.94 5.24 9.28
N SER A 81 1.91 4.54 9.87
CA SER A 81 3.33 4.90 9.83
C SER A 81 4.18 3.70 9.42
N ILE A 82 5.33 3.98 8.80
CA ILE A 82 6.39 2.97 8.59
C ILE A 82 7.44 3.16 9.67
N GLN A 83 7.62 2.14 10.50
CA GLN A 83 8.73 2.05 11.45
C GLN A 83 9.88 1.23 10.88
N VAL A 84 11.10 1.65 11.20
CA VAL A 84 12.35 0.97 10.81
C VAL A 84 13.19 0.65 12.04
N ALA A 85 13.79 -0.54 12.05
CA ALA A 85 14.68 -1.00 13.13
C ALA A 85 15.77 -1.94 12.60
N LEU A 86 16.91 -1.98 13.28
CA LEU A 86 17.98 -2.94 13.03
C LEU A 86 17.79 -4.21 13.87
N ASP A 87 18.22 -5.34 13.33
CA ASP A 87 18.37 -6.60 14.06
C ASP A 87 19.44 -6.53 15.16
N LEU A 88 20.53 -5.81 14.90
CA LEU A 88 21.65 -5.63 15.81
C LEU A 88 22.18 -4.20 15.76
N ALA A 89 22.64 -3.69 16.90
CA ALA A 89 23.23 -2.36 16.97
C ALA A 89 24.45 -2.21 16.02
N MET A 90 24.65 -0.99 15.52
CA MET A 90 25.88 -0.64 14.81
C MET A 90 27.08 -0.70 15.75
N PRO A 91 28.27 -1.13 15.29
CA PRO A 91 29.49 -1.07 16.08
C PRO A 91 29.79 0.36 16.53
N ALA A 92 30.49 0.50 17.66
CA ALA A 92 30.86 1.82 18.19
C ALA A 92 31.64 2.64 17.14
N GLY A 93 31.25 3.90 16.98
CA GLY A 93 31.84 4.81 15.99
C GLY A 93 31.29 4.65 14.57
N LEU A 94 30.36 3.71 14.32
CA LEU A 94 29.61 3.63 13.06
C LEU A 94 28.15 4.04 13.28
N THR A 95 27.61 4.78 12.31
CA THR A 95 26.19 5.17 12.31
C THR A 95 25.61 4.89 10.93
N LEU A 96 24.50 4.15 10.89
CA LEU A 96 23.71 3.94 9.69
C LEU A 96 22.45 4.80 9.78
N LYS A 97 22.18 5.57 8.74
CA LYS A 97 20.94 6.34 8.57
C LYS A 97 20.13 5.80 7.39
N ILE A 98 18.82 5.93 7.49
CA ILE A 98 17.88 5.60 6.42
C ILE A 98 16.95 6.78 6.16
N GLN A 99 16.61 6.99 4.90
CA GLN A 99 15.67 7.98 4.44
C GLN A 99 14.71 7.31 3.45
N LEU A 100 13.41 7.37 3.72
CA LEU A 100 12.38 6.83 2.83
C LEU A 100 11.68 7.96 2.09
N ALA A 101 11.54 7.84 0.77
CA ALA A 101 10.59 8.68 0.03
C ALA A 101 9.17 8.39 0.54
N ALA A 102 8.40 9.43 0.85
CA ALA A 102 7.03 9.24 1.31
C ALA A 102 6.08 8.94 0.14
N PRO A 103 5.08 8.06 0.32
CA PRO A 103 3.97 7.96 -0.61
C PRO A 103 3.14 9.25 -0.64
N THR A 104 2.32 9.39 -1.67
CA THR A 104 1.46 10.57 -1.87
C THR A 104 0.59 10.83 -0.63
N GLY A 105 0.62 12.07 -0.12
CA GLY A 105 -0.16 12.50 1.05
C GLY A 105 0.47 12.17 2.41
N ALA A 106 1.56 11.42 2.46
CA ALA A 106 2.29 11.13 3.69
C ALA A 106 3.53 12.03 3.86
N THR A 107 4.13 12.01 5.05
CA THR A 107 5.32 12.81 5.37
C THR A 107 6.50 11.91 5.67
N SER A 108 7.65 12.23 5.07
CA SER A 108 8.91 11.57 5.42
C SER A 108 9.56 12.24 6.63
N ALA A 109 10.15 11.44 7.53
CA ALA A 109 10.83 11.94 8.72
C ALA A 109 12.22 12.54 8.44
N GLY A 110 12.69 12.52 7.19
CA GLY A 110 14.08 12.86 6.90
C GLY A 110 15.01 11.65 7.10
N ALA A 111 16.31 11.94 7.23
CA ALA A 111 17.30 10.92 7.54
C ALA A 111 17.19 10.50 9.01
N VAL A 112 16.70 9.27 9.24
CA VAL A 112 16.53 8.66 10.56
C VAL A 112 17.77 7.84 10.90
N THR A 113 18.30 8.02 12.10
CA THR A 113 19.39 7.17 12.62
C THR A 113 18.83 5.82 13.03
N LEU A 114 19.35 4.76 12.43
CA LEU A 114 18.90 3.40 12.71
C LEU A 114 19.46 2.88 14.02
N SER A 115 18.60 2.19 14.78
CA SER A 115 18.95 1.49 16.02
C SER A 115 18.09 0.22 16.14
N THR A 116 18.29 -0.56 17.21
CA THR A 116 17.40 -1.69 17.53
C THR A 116 16.04 -1.24 18.07
N ILE A 117 15.88 0.04 18.40
CA ILE A 117 14.60 0.62 18.80
C ILE A 117 13.88 1.13 17.55
N PRO A 118 12.64 0.69 17.28
CA PRO A 118 11.87 1.16 16.13
C PRO A 118 11.67 2.68 16.12
N GLN A 119 11.87 3.28 14.94
CA GLN A 119 11.69 4.72 14.72
C GLN A 119 10.79 4.96 13.51
N ASN A 120 9.91 5.96 13.57
CA ASN A 120 9.07 6.34 12.44
C ASN A 120 9.92 6.95 11.33
N ALA A 121 9.88 6.36 10.13
CA ALA A 121 10.53 6.88 8.93
C ALA A 121 9.56 7.62 7.99
N VAL A 122 8.28 7.21 8.00
CA VAL A 122 7.19 7.87 7.26
C VAL A 122 5.95 7.85 8.13
N THR A 123 5.18 8.95 8.16
CA THR A 123 3.95 9.09 8.94
C THR A 123 2.81 9.65 8.09
N GLY A 124 1.57 9.47 8.53
CA GLY A 124 0.38 10.03 7.87
C GLY A 124 -0.04 9.28 6.60
N ILE A 125 0.32 8.01 6.48
CA ILE A 125 -0.01 7.18 5.32
C ILE A 125 -1.49 6.81 5.39
N SER A 126 -2.26 7.18 4.37
CA SER A 126 -3.69 6.86 4.30
C SER A 126 -4.09 6.46 2.88
N ASN A 127 -4.84 5.36 2.75
CA ASN A 127 -5.48 4.89 1.52
C ASN A 127 -4.61 5.04 0.27
N VAL A 128 -3.51 4.28 0.20
CA VAL A 128 -2.52 4.40 -0.88
C VAL A 128 -2.15 3.05 -1.46
N ALA A 129 -1.86 3.03 -2.76
CA ALA A 129 -1.14 1.99 -3.45
C ALA A 129 -0.08 2.67 -4.33
N GLN A 130 1.19 2.60 -3.94
CA GLN A 130 2.28 3.27 -4.64
C GLN A 130 3.54 2.42 -4.62
N SER A 131 4.27 2.45 -5.73
CA SER A 131 5.47 1.65 -5.96
C SER A 131 6.69 2.52 -6.29
N GLY A 132 7.88 1.95 -6.16
CA GLY A 132 9.13 2.57 -6.58
C GLY A 132 9.58 3.73 -5.70
N LEU A 133 9.17 3.75 -4.42
CA LEU A 133 9.57 4.79 -3.47
C LEU A 133 11.02 4.56 -3.03
N THR A 134 11.91 5.50 -3.31
CA THR A 134 13.36 5.37 -3.03
C THR A 134 13.66 5.17 -1.55
N ILE A 135 14.60 4.27 -1.27
CA ILE A 135 15.24 4.07 0.03
C ILE A 135 16.69 4.55 -0.10
N THR A 136 17.07 5.52 0.72
CA THR A 136 18.45 6.02 0.77
C THR A 136 19.10 5.64 2.08
N TYR A 137 20.23 4.94 2.01
CA TYR A 137 21.09 4.63 3.16
C TYR A 137 22.33 5.53 3.17
N THR A 138 22.76 5.92 4.37
CA THR A 138 24.02 6.64 4.58
C THR A 138 24.77 6.03 5.76
N LEU A 139 25.97 5.53 5.51
CA LEU A 139 26.90 5.05 6.52
C LEU A 139 27.93 6.14 6.83
N THR A 140 28.12 6.45 8.10
CA THR A 140 29.18 7.34 8.58
C THR A 140 30.06 6.63 9.59
N ALA A 141 31.34 6.97 9.63
CA ALA A 141 32.30 6.45 10.59
C ALA A 141 33.02 7.58 11.34
N SER A 142 33.45 7.29 12.56
CA SER A 142 34.43 8.08 13.30
C SER A 142 35.86 7.73 12.86
N VAL A 143 36.80 8.69 12.90
CA VAL A 143 38.25 8.46 12.73
C VAL A 143 38.83 7.43 13.69
N THR A 144 38.15 7.16 14.80
CA THR A 144 38.57 6.16 15.81
C THR A 144 38.27 4.73 15.40
N VAL A 145 37.48 4.52 14.33
CA VAL A 145 37.12 3.18 13.85
C VAL A 145 38.31 2.61 13.08
N PRO A 146 38.91 1.47 13.51
CA PRO A 146 39.96 0.82 12.74
C PRO A 146 39.39 0.20 11.46
N PRO A 147 40.23 -0.15 10.46
CA PRO A 147 39.80 -0.98 9.35
C PRO A 147 39.12 -2.26 9.86
N THR A 148 37.93 -2.55 9.34
CA THR A 148 37.13 -3.71 9.74
C THR A 148 36.73 -4.52 8.52
N ALA A 149 36.56 -5.83 8.70
CA ALA A 149 35.98 -6.69 7.68
C ALA A 149 34.50 -6.34 7.46
N GLN A 150 33.95 -6.74 6.30
CA GLN A 150 32.54 -6.52 6.00
C GLN A 150 31.64 -7.15 7.07
N GLN A 151 30.61 -6.40 7.47
CA GLN A 151 29.57 -6.84 8.39
C GLN A 151 28.20 -6.49 7.79
N THR A 152 27.17 -7.22 8.20
CA THR A 152 25.80 -7.03 7.73
C THR A 152 24.87 -6.62 8.86
N ARG A 153 23.83 -5.86 8.53
CA ARG A 153 22.68 -5.60 9.39
C ARG A 153 21.40 -5.79 8.59
N THR A 154 20.37 -6.29 9.26
CA THR A 154 19.04 -6.44 8.68
C THR A 154 18.16 -5.28 9.15
N VAL A 155 17.54 -4.57 8.22
CA VAL A 155 16.57 -3.50 8.53
C VAL A 155 15.17 -4.06 8.36
N THR A 156 14.38 -4.03 9.43
CA THR A 156 12.96 -4.44 9.41
C THR A 156 12.08 -3.20 9.21
N PHE A 157 11.10 -3.32 8.32
CA PHE A 157 10.09 -2.29 8.03
C PHE A 157 8.73 -2.78 8.49
N THR A 158 8.05 -2.00 9.33
CA THR A 158 6.74 -2.37 9.90
C THR A 158 5.73 -1.26 9.66
N ILE A 159 4.56 -1.61 9.10
CA ILE A 159 3.41 -0.70 9.05
C ILE A 159 2.65 -0.81 10.37
N ILE A 160 2.40 0.33 11.02
CA ILE A 160 1.61 0.44 12.25
C ILE A 160 0.43 1.41 12.08
#